data_AF-A0A6J2WEJ9-F1
#
_entry.id   AF-A0A6J2WEJ9-F1
#
_cell.length_a   1.000
_cell.length_b   1.000
_cell.length_c   1.000
_cell.angle_alpha   90.00
_cell.angle_beta   90.00
_cell.angle_gamma   90.00
#
_symmetry.space_group_name_H-M   'P 1'
#
loop_
_entity.id
_entity.type
_entity.pdbx_description
1 polymer ?
#
loop_
_entity_poly.entity_id
_entity_poly.type
_entity_poly.pdbx_seq_one_letter_code
_entity_poly.pdbx_strand_id
1 'polypeptide(L)'
;MDMLKVTLKTTSDGVTLDRHLFKKCVQSNIVLLTQAFRKKFVIPDFLSFASHIDELYENGKNLSGGQVKVADYIPQLAKFSPDLWGVALCTVDGQRHTVGDTKVPFCLQSCVKPLKYAIAVHDHGTEYVHRFIGKEPSGLRFNKLFLDEDDKPHNPMVNAGAIVCTSLIKQGASNAEKFDYVMNFLNKMAGNEYVGFSNATFQSERESGDRNFAIGYYLKEKKCFPEGTDMTSILDFYFQLCSIEVTCESASVMAATLANGGFCPITGERVLSPEAVRDTLSLMHSCGMYDFSGQFAFHVGLPAKSGVSGGILLVVPNVMGIMCWSPPLDKLGNSVRGIQFCTDLVSLFNFHNYDNLRHFAKKHDPRREGGDQRVKSVINLLFAAYTGDVSALRRFALSSMDMEQRDYDSRTALHVAAAEGHTEVVRFLLEACKVHPSPKDRWGNTPFDEAVHFGHHEVVTVLQDYQNKYNPQDAAAGSKESAENNLDGML
;
A
#
# COMPACT_ATOMS: atom_id res chain seq x y z
N MET A 1 -0.42 -26.45 -16.23
CA MET A 1 -1.77 -26.81 -15.71
C MET A 1 -2.39 -27.98 -16.45
N ASP A 2 -2.42 -27.99 -17.78
CA ASP A 2 -3.10 -29.06 -18.54
C ASP A 2 -2.47 -30.44 -18.37
N MET A 3 -1.14 -30.53 -18.26
CA MET A 3 -0.48 -31.78 -17.90
C MET A 3 -0.94 -32.31 -16.53
N LEU A 4 -1.13 -31.43 -15.54
CA LEU A 4 -1.58 -31.77 -14.18
C LEU A 4 -3.02 -32.30 -14.21
N LYS A 5 -3.91 -31.65 -14.97
CA LYS A 5 -5.31 -32.08 -15.17
C LYS A 5 -5.40 -33.41 -15.92
N VAL A 6 -4.60 -33.61 -16.96
CA VAL A 6 -4.56 -34.87 -17.73
C VAL A 6 -4.01 -36.00 -16.88
N THR A 7 -2.95 -35.72 -16.12
CA THR A 7 -2.31 -36.70 -15.24
C THR A 7 -3.18 -37.12 -14.06
N LEU A 8 -3.89 -36.19 -13.40
CA LEU A 8 -4.83 -36.54 -12.34
C LEU A 8 -5.95 -37.46 -12.85
N LYS A 9 -6.43 -37.27 -14.08
CA LYS A 9 -7.43 -38.15 -14.72
C LYS A 9 -6.91 -39.58 -15.00
N THR A 10 -5.59 -39.79 -15.02
CA THR A 10 -4.98 -41.11 -15.30
C THR A 10 -4.60 -41.89 -14.05
N THR A 11 -4.64 -41.28 -12.87
CA THR A 11 -4.41 -41.93 -11.57
C THR A 11 -5.67 -42.65 -11.09
N SER A 12 -5.50 -43.83 -10.48
CA SER A 12 -6.59 -44.74 -10.07
C SER A 12 -7.60 -44.14 -9.08
N ASP A 13 -7.20 -43.11 -8.32
CA ASP A 13 -8.04 -42.39 -7.36
C ASP A 13 -8.36 -40.96 -7.79
N GLY A 14 -7.76 -40.47 -8.89
CA GLY A 14 -7.94 -39.10 -9.37
C GLY A 14 -7.30 -37.98 -8.54
N VAL A 15 -6.61 -38.30 -7.43
CA VAL A 15 -6.26 -37.30 -6.38
C VAL A 15 -4.80 -37.37 -5.94
N THR A 16 -4.17 -38.54 -5.90
CA THR A 16 -2.79 -38.65 -5.38
C THR A 16 -1.73 -38.46 -6.47
N LEU A 17 -0.59 -37.90 -6.07
CA LEU A 17 0.57 -37.67 -6.94
C LEU A 17 1.81 -38.24 -6.27
N ASP A 18 2.52 -39.14 -6.94
CA ASP A 18 3.84 -39.57 -6.47
C ASP A 18 4.89 -38.45 -6.63
N ARG A 19 6.06 -38.64 -6.00
CA ARG A 19 7.15 -37.64 -6.03
C ARG A 19 7.63 -37.32 -7.45
N HIS A 20 7.71 -38.31 -8.33
CA HIS A 20 8.22 -38.13 -9.68
C HIS A 20 7.23 -37.32 -10.52
N LEU A 21 5.95 -37.64 -10.40
CA LEU A 21 4.84 -36.97 -11.06
C LEU A 21 4.69 -35.53 -10.59
N PHE A 22 4.72 -35.32 -9.27
CA PHE A 22 4.73 -33.98 -8.69
C PHE A 22 5.88 -33.14 -9.24
N LYS A 23 7.11 -33.68 -9.26
CA LYS A 23 8.29 -32.99 -9.82
C LYS A 23 8.06 -32.59 -11.29
N LYS A 24 7.52 -33.49 -12.11
CA LYS A 24 7.22 -33.23 -13.52
C LYS A 24 6.18 -32.12 -13.68
N CYS A 25 5.17 -32.08 -12.81
CA CYS A 25 4.12 -31.07 -12.85
C CYS A 25 4.60 -29.67 -12.47
N VAL A 26 5.48 -29.55 -11.46
CA VAL A 26 5.93 -28.25 -10.94
C VAL A 26 7.18 -27.70 -11.63
N GLN A 27 7.88 -28.50 -12.44
CA GLN A 27 9.20 -28.17 -13.00
C GLN A 27 9.25 -26.80 -13.71
N SER A 28 8.22 -26.44 -14.48
CA SER A 28 8.17 -25.16 -15.21
C SER A 28 7.91 -23.95 -14.31
N ASN A 29 7.33 -24.15 -13.13
CA ASN A 29 6.88 -23.08 -12.22
C ASN A 29 7.55 -23.16 -10.84
N ILE A 30 8.57 -24.01 -10.70
CA ILE A 30 9.19 -24.34 -9.41
C ILE A 30 9.81 -23.12 -8.73
N VAL A 31 10.31 -22.15 -9.49
CA VAL A 31 10.92 -20.93 -8.94
C VAL A 31 9.87 -20.12 -8.15
N LEU A 32 8.71 -19.86 -8.77
CA LEU A 32 7.61 -19.14 -8.14
C LEU A 32 7.02 -19.93 -6.96
N LEU A 33 6.78 -21.24 -7.16
CA LEU A 33 6.26 -22.10 -6.08
C LEU A 33 7.23 -22.16 -4.88
N THR A 34 8.53 -22.15 -5.14
CA THR A 34 9.54 -22.11 -4.07
C THR A 34 9.43 -20.80 -3.29
N GLN A 35 9.24 -19.66 -3.95
CA GLN A 35 9.03 -18.38 -3.25
C GLN A 35 7.74 -18.41 -2.41
N ALA A 36 6.63 -18.89 -2.99
CA ALA A 36 5.34 -18.99 -2.33
C ALA A 36 5.40 -19.83 -1.05
N PHE A 37 5.85 -21.08 -1.14
CA PHE A 37 5.87 -22.00 0.00
C PHE A 37 6.98 -21.72 1.01
N ARG A 38 8.03 -20.98 0.63
CA ARG A 38 9.09 -20.52 1.55
C ARG A 38 8.78 -19.15 2.17
N LYS A 39 7.55 -18.64 2.01
CA LYS A 39 7.13 -17.35 2.54
C LYS A 39 8.05 -16.19 2.11
N LYS A 40 8.58 -16.26 0.89
CA LYS A 40 9.47 -15.24 0.31
C LYS A 40 8.72 -14.18 -0.49
N PHE A 41 7.40 -14.27 -0.57
CA PHE A 41 6.59 -13.19 -1.09
C PHE A 41 6.66 -11.98 -0.15
N VAL A 42 6.45 -10.81 -0.73
CA VAL A 42 6.52 -9.50 -0.09
C VAL A 42 5.59 -9.40 1.11
N ILE A 43 4.49 -10.16 1.14
CA ILE A 43 3.66 -10.37 2.32
C ILE A 43 3.68 -11.87 2.68
N PRO A 44 4.52 -12.30 3.65
CA PRO A 44 4.64 -13.69 4.05
C PRO A 44 3.35 -14.30 4.61
N ASP A 45 2.66 -13.58 5.51
CA ASP A 45 1.43 -14.02 6.17
C ASP A 45 0.19 -13.35 5.55
N PHE A 46 -0.09 -13.77 4.31
CA PHE A 46 -1.11 -13.13 3.48
C PHE A 46 -2.54 -13.32 4.00
N LEU A 47 -2.83 -14.45 4.65
CA LEU A 47 -4.18 -14.71 5.17
C LEU A 47 -4.51 -13.81 6.36
N SER A 48 -3.57 -13.63 7.29
CA SER A 48 -3.75 -12.68 8.39
C SER A 48 -3.87 -11.24 7.86
N PHE A 49 -3.04 -10.86 6.90
CA PHE A 49 -3.13 -9.55 6.25
C PHE A 49 -4.50 -9.35 5.57
N ALA A 50 -4.99 -10.33 4.81
CA ALA A 50 -6.30 -10.29 4.15
C ALA A 50 -7.46 -10.10 5.15
N SER A 51 -7.40 -10.76 6.31
CA SER A 51 -8.40 -10.57 7.38
C SER A 51 -8.46 -9.12 7.88
N HIS A 52 -7.31 -8.45 8.04
CA HIS A 52 -7.30 -7.03 8.41
C HIS A 52 -7.88 -6.15 7.29
N ILE A 53 -7.66 -6.51 6.02
CA ILE A 53 -8.28 -5.79 4.90
C ILE A 53 -9.81 -5.93 4.93
N ASP A 54 -10.34 -7.09 5.30
CA ASP A 54 -11.78 -7.30 5.46
C ASP A 54 -12.36 -6.42 6.58
N GLU A 55 -11.64 -6.29 7.71
CA GLU A 55 -12.03 -5.39 8.81
C GLU A 55 -12.05 -3.91 8.36
N LEU A 56 -11.02 -3.47 7.64
CA LEU A 56 -10.95 -2.12 7.07
C LEU A 56 -12.09 -1.86 6.07
N TYR A 57 -12.43 -2.87 5.26
CA TYR A 57 -13.56 -2.80 4.34
C TYR A 57 -14.89 -2.61 5.07
N GLU A 58 -15.15 -3.39 6.12
CA GLU A 58 -16.40 -3.31 6.91
C GLU A 58 -16.51 -1.96 7.65
N ASN A 59 -15.40 -1.40 8.14
CA ASN A 59 -15.39 -0.04 8.71
C ASN A 59 -15.85 1.00 7.69
N GLY A 60 -15.35 0.93 6.46
CA GLY A 60 -15.75 1.83 5.37
C GLY A 60 -17.20 1.63 4.92
N LYS A 61 -17.71 0.40 4.95
CA LYS A 61 -19.08 0.07 4.54
C LYS A 61 -20.14 0.74 5.42
N ASN A 62 -19.87 0.89 6.72
CA ASN A 62 -20.77 1.51 7.68
C ASN A 62 -20.92 3.03 7.49
N LEU A 63 -20.07 3.66 6.66
CA LEU A 63 -20.20 5.05 6.31
C LEU A 63 -21.40 5.26 5.37
N SER A 64 -22.46 5.82 5.95
CA SER A 64 -23.69 6.25 5.28
C SER A 64 -24.04 7.73 5.56
N GLY A 65 -23.15 8.47 6.24
CA GLY A 65 -23.37 9.87 6.66
C GLY A 65 -22.59 10.92 5.86
N GLY A 66 -23.26 12.03 5.52
CA GLY A 66 -22.66 13.24 4.94
C GLY A 66 -23.37 13.73 3.66
N GLN A 67 -22.96 14.88 3.11
CA GLN A 67 -23.34 15.32 1.75
C GLN A 67 -22.62 14.43 0.72
N VAL A 68 -23.07 13.19 0.64
CA VAL A 68 -22.50 12.12 -0.16
C VAL A 68 -23.42 11.93 -1.36
N LYS A 69 -22.91 12.20 -2.56
CA LYS A 69 -23.72 12.17 -3.79
C LYS A 69 -23.04 11.33 -4.84
N VAL A 70 -23.80 10.46 -5.51
CA VAL A 70 -23.34 9.82 -6.73
C VAL A 70 -23.19 10.89 -7.82
N ALA A 71 -22.17 10.76 -8.66
CA ALA A 71 -22.03 11.63 -9.82
C ALA A 71 -23.25 11.49 -10.74
N ASP A 72 -24.03 12.56 -10.88
CA ASP A 72 -25.31 12.56 -11.59
C ASP A 72 -25.37 13.54 -12.77
N TYR A 73 -24.22 14.13 -13.14
CA TYR A 73 -24.14 15.03 -14.30
C TYR A 73 -24.32 14.28 -15.63
N ILE A 74 -24.11 12.96 -15.66
CA ILE A 74 -24.51 12.08 -16.76
C ILE A 74 -25.35 10.90 -16.26
N PRO A 75 -26.34 10.43 -17.03
CA PRO A 75 -27.22 9.32 -16.63
C PRO A 75 -26.50 8.01 -16.33
N GLN A 76 -25.37 7.74 -16.99
CA GLN A 76 -24.63 6.48 -16.87
C GLN A 76 -23.99 6.33 -15.49
N LEU A 77 -23.48 7.42 -14.90
CA LEU A 77 -22.92 7.39 -13.55
C LEU A 77 -24.03 7.39 -12.49
N ALA A 78 -25.14 8.07 -12.74
CA ALA A 78 -26.29 8.11 -11.84
C ALA A 78 -26.97 6.73 -11.65
N LYS A 79 -26.74 5.77 -12.56
CA LYS A 79 -27.31 4.42 -12.47
C LYS A 79 -26.68 3.56 -11.39
N PHE A 80 -25.47 3.86 -10.94
CA PHE A 80 -24.80 3.04 -9.94
C PHE A 80 -25.43 3.25 -8.57
N SER A 81 -25.73 2.14 -7.88
CA SER A 81 -26.28 2.20 -6.53
C SER A 81 -25.25 2.82 -5.56
N PRO A 82 -25.67 3.75 -4.68
CA PRO A 82 -24.80 4.30 -3.64
C PRO A 82 -24.24 3.24 -2.67
N ASP A 83 -24.90 2.08 -2.57
CA ASP A 83 -24.52 1.02 -1.64
C ASP A 83 -23.29 0.22 -2.12
N LEU A 84 -22.94 0.33 -3.40
CA LEU A 84 -21.84 -0.43 -3.98
C LEU A 84 -20.50 -0.06 -3.33
N TRP A 85 -19.78 -1.09 -2.91
CA TRP A 85 -18.47 -0.94 -2.29
C TRP A 85 -17.61 -2.16 -2.61
N GLY A 86 -16.47 -1.94 -3.26
CA GLY A 86 -15.52 -3.01 -3.59
C GLY A 86 -14.09 -2.59 -3.35
N VAL A 87 -13.30 -3.50 -2.76
CA VAL A 87 -11.86 -3.35 -2.58
C VAL A 87 -11.16 -4.58 -3.14
N ALA A 88 -10.19 -4.36 -4.04
CA ALA A 88 -9.34 -5.41 -4.57
C ALA A 88 -7.87 -5.04 -4.42
N LEU A 89 -7.04 -6.02 -4.08
CA LEU A 89 -5.60 -5.84 -3.94
C LEU A 89 -4.82 -6.91 -4.72
N CYS A 90 -3.67 -6.49 -5.24
CA CYS A 90 -2.70 -7.35 -5.91
C CYS A 90 -1.29 -6.96 -5.45
N THR A 91 -0.53 -7.90 -4.89
CA THR A 91 0.87 -7.66 -4.50
C THR A 91 1.79 -7.70 -5.72
N VAL A 92 3.02 -7.18 -5.58
CA VAL A 92 4.03 -7.25 -6.64
C VAL A 92 4.45 -8.69 -6.98
N ASP A 93 4.19 -9.66 -6.09
CA ASP A 93 4.40 -11.09 -6.31
C ASP A 93 3.15 -11.84 -6.80
N GLY A 94 2.05 -11.12 -7.07
CA GLY A 94 0.81 -11.69 -7.60
C GLY A 94 -0.12 -12.32 -6.56
N GLN A 95 0.09 -12.08 -5.26
CA GLN A 95 -0.88 -12.44 -4.22
C GLN A 95 -2.10 -11.53 -4.33
N ARG A 96 -3.31 -12.06 -4.21
CA ARG A 96 -4.55 -11.32 -4.48
C ARG A 96 -5.61 -11.61 -3.45
N HIS A 97 -6.35 -10.57 -3.07
CA HIS A 97 -7.50 -10.65 -2.19
C HIS A 97 -8.54 -9.58 -2.58
N THR A 98 -9.80 -9.88 -2.37
CA THR A 98 -10.93 -9.07 -2.85
C THR A 98 -12.07 -9.17 -1.87
N VAL A 99 -12.73 -8.04 -1.59
CA VAL A 99 -13.88 -7.97 -0.68
C VAL A 99 -14.91 -6.97 -1.22
N GLY A 100 -16.20 -7.35 -1.19
CA GLY A 100 -17.31 -6.55 -1.71
C GLY A 100 -17.55 -6.68 -3.22
N ASP A 101 -18.12 -5.65 -3.81
CA ASP A 101 -18.62 -5.58 -5.20
C ASP A 101 -17.50 -5.42 -6.26
N THR A 102 -16.48 -6.27 -6.19
CA THR A 102 -15.21 -6.10 -6.91
C THR A 102 -15.25 -6.47 -8.39
N LYS A 103 -16.25 -7.24 -8.81
CA LYS A 103 -16.43 -7.75 -10.18
C LYS A 103 -17.36 -6.91 -11.03
N VAL A 104 -17.98 -5.88 -10.45
CA VAL A 104 -18.85 -4.96 -11.17
C VAL A 104 -17.98 -4.06 -12.06
N PRO A 105 -18.21 -4.02 -13.37
CA PRO A 105 -17.47 -3.11 -14.24
C PRO A 105 -17.93 -1.67 -14.05
N PHE A 106 -16.98 -0.74 -14.04
CA PHE A 106 -17.23 0.70 -13.98
C PHE A 106 -16.21 1.46 -14.84
N CYS A 107 -16.58 2.67 -15.28
CA CYS A 107 -15.68 3.50 -16.09
C CYS A 107 -14.51 4.03 -15.26
N LEU A 108 -13.26 3.90 -15.74
CA LEU A 108 -12.06 4.40 -15.09
C LEU A 108 -12.11 5.92 -14.83
N GLN A 109 -12.71 6.67 -15.75
CA GLN A 109 -12.77 8.12 -15.67
C GLN A 109 -11.36 8.71 -15.46
N SER A 110 -11.18 9.68 -14.57
CA SER A 110 -9.88 10.29 -14.29
C SER A 110 -8.78 9.32 -13.82
N CYS A 111 -9.11 8.09 -13.40
CA CYS A 111 -8.10 7.07 -13.06
C CYS A 111 -7.25 6.64 -14.27
N VAL A 112 -7.71 6.88 -15.51
CA VAL A 112 -6.92 6.58 -16.73
C VAL A 112 -5.76 7.55 -16.95
N LYS A 113 -5.84 8.76 -16.37
CA LYS A 113 -4.84 9.84 -16.56
C LYS A 113 -3.40 9.44 -16.24
N PRO A 114 -3.09 8.81 -15.09
CA PRO A 114 -1.73 8.33 -14.82
C PRO A 114 -1.27 7.26 -15.83
N LEU A 115 -2.18 6.37 -16.26
CA LEU A 115 -1.84 5.27 -17.17
C LEU A 115 -1.44 5.79 -18.55
N LYS A 116 -2.19 6.76 -19.09
CA LYS A 116 -1.84 7.36 -20.39
C LYS A 116 -0.58 8.21 -20.34
N TYR A 117 -0.30 8.87 -19.20
CA TYR A 117 0.96 9.56 -18.99
C TYR A 117 2.14 8.60 -18.95
N ALA A 118 2.00 7.47 -18.25
CA ALA A 118 3.02 6.43 -18.24
C ALA A 118 3.30 5.88 -19.64
N ILE A 119 2.26 5.66 -20.46
CA ILE A 119 2.41 5.23 -21.86
C ILE A 119 3.16 6.30 -22.68
N ALA A 120 2.79 7.58 -22.56
CA ALA A 120 3.44 8.65 -23.30
C ALA A 120 4.93 8.79 -22.94
N VAL A 121 5.28 8.70 -21.65
CA VAL A 121 6.68 8.72 -21.20
C VAL A 121 7.42 7.44 -21.61
N HIS A 122 6.76 6.29 -21.61
CA HIS A 122 7.35 5.04 -22.09
C HIS A 122 7.78 5.13 -23.55
N ASP A 123 6.95 5.76 -24.39
CA ASP A 123 7.21 5.86 -25.83
C ASP A 123 8.20 6.98 -26.20
N HIS A 124 8.13 8.12 -25.51
CA HIS A 124 8.83 9.35 -25.91
C HIS A 124 9.91 9.83 -24.93
N GLY A 125 9.97 9.26 -23.73
CA GLY A 125 10.82 9.73 -22.64
C GLY A 125 10.29 10.98 -21.95
N THR A 126 10.77 11.20 -20.72
CA THR A 126 10.28 12.27 -19.83
C THR A 126 10.55 13.66 -20.40
N GLU A 127 11.70 13.87 -21.03
CA GLU A 127 12.08 15.18 -21.57
C GLU A 127 11.09 15.66 -22.64
N TYR A 128 10.73 14.80 -23.60
CA TYR A 128 9.81 15.17 -24.67
C TYR A 128 8.41 15.48 -24.14
N VAL A 129 7.86 14.61 -23.30
CA VAL A 129 6.49 14.79 -22.74
C VAL A 129 6.38 16.10 -21.97
N HIS A 130 7.40 16.44 -21.18
CA HIS A 130 7.39 17.65 -20.36
C HIS A 130 7.76 18.94 -21.08
N ARG A 131 8.05 18.89 -22.39
CA ARG A 131 8.01 20.11 -23.23
C ARG A 131 6.60 20.67 -23.33
N PHE A 132 5.58 19.81 -23.21
CA PHE A 132 4.17 20.18 -23.40
C PHE A 132 3.37 20.26 -22.09
N ILE A 133 3.82 19.59 -21.02
CA ILE A 133 3.08 19.46 -19.76
C ILE A 133 4.04 19.73 -18.60
N GLY A 134 3.60 20.51 -17.62
CA GLY A 134 4.34 20.76 -16.38
C GLY A 134 4.46 19.52 -15.48
N LYS A 135 5.14 19.70 -14.34
CA LYS A 135 5.44 18.65 -13.34
C LYS A 135 4.87 18.95 -11.96
N GLU A 136 4.21 20.09 -11.79
CA GLU A 136 3.92 20.64 -10.48
C GLU A 136 2.42 20.70 -10.20
N PRO A 137 2.00 20.63 -8.93
CA PRO A 137 0.62 20.91 -8.56
C PRO A 137 0.28 22.36 -8.89
N SER A 138 -0.98 22.63 -9.28
CA SER A 138 -1.42 23.98 -9.61
C SER A 138 -1.52 24.91 -8.41
N GLY A 139 -1.63 24.38 -7.18
CA GLY A 139 -1.92 25.16 -5.96
C GLY A 139 -3.29 25.86 -5.96
N LEU A 140 -4.08 25.70 -7.03
CA LEU A 140 -5.36 26.35 -7.28
C LEU A 140 -6.45 25.29 -7.38
N ARG A 141 -7.69 25.66 -7.04
CA ARG A 141 -8.86 24.77 -7.20
C ARG A 141 -8.91 24.20 -8.61
N PHE A 142 -9.17 22.90 -8.72
CA PHE A 142 -9.19 22.13 -9.98
C PHE A 142 -10.14 22.70 -11.05
N ASN A 143 -11.07 23.58 -10.65
CA ASN A 143 -12.08 24.21 -11.50
C ASN A 143 -11.61 25.43 -12.30
N LYS A 144 -10.41 25.96 -12.05
CA LYS A 144 -9.92 27.15 -12.77
C LYS A 144 -9.10 26.77 -14.01
N LEU A 145 -9.37 27.47 -15.12
CA LEU A 145 -8.70 27.32 -16.42
C LEU A 145 -7.40 28.13 -16.41
N PHE A 146 -6.30 27.56 -15.94
CA PHE A 146 -4.99 28.20 -16.06
C PHE A 146 -3.95 27.25 -16.62
N LEU A 147 -3.10 27.81 -17.47
CA LEU A 147 -1.78 27.30 -17.79
C LEU A 147 -0.79 27.85 -16.76
N ASP A 148 0.38 27.25 -16.66
CA ASP A 148 1.50 27.80 -15.93
C ASP A 148 2.11 29.02 -16.65
N GLU A 149 3.16 29.59 -16.06
CA GLU A 149 3.87 30.76 -16.62
C GLU A 149 4.52 30.47 -17.98
N ASP A 150 4.72 29.20 -18.33
CA ASP A 150 5.28 28.74 -19.60
C ASP A 150 4.20 28.40 -20.65
N ASP A 151 2.94 28.78 -20.42
CA ASP A 151 1.80 28.44 -21.28
C ASP A 151 1.59 26.91 -21.45
N LYS A 152 1.88 26.11 -20.40
CA LYS A 152 1.63 24.66 -20.37
C LYS A 152 0.62 24.29 -19.28
N PRO A 153 -0.11 23.16 -19.42
CA PRO A 153 -0.89 22.64 -18.30
C PRO A 153 0.03 22.20 -17.16
N HIS A 154 -0.36 22.50 -15.91
CA HIS A 154 0.47 22.25 -14.73
C HIS A 154 0.99 20.81 -14.57
N ASN A 155 0.17 19.80 -14.87
CA ASN A 155 0.51 18.39 -14.72
C ASN A 155 -0.48 17.48 -15.50
N PRO A 156 -0.14 16.20 -15.76
CA PRO A 156 -1.02 15.28 -16.48
C PRO A 156 -2.25 14.79 -15.68
N MET A 157 -2.34 15.09 -14.37
CA MET A 157 -3.45 14.63 -13.52
C MET A 157 -4.68 15.54 -13.60
N VAL A 158 -4.52 16.78 -14.08
CA VAL A 158 -5.63 17.68 -14.41
C VAL A 158 -6.13 17.48 -15.84
N ASN A 159 -7.37 17.88 -16.16
CA ASN A 159 -7.98 17.65 -17.47
C ASN A 159 -7.18 18.26 -18.63
N ALA A 160 -6.66 19.49 -18.48
CA ALA A 160 -5.87 20.14 -19.52
C ALA A 160 -4.59 19.36 -19.87
N GLY A 161 -3.80 18.98 -18.86
CA GLY A 161 -2.60 18.18 -19.07
C GLY A 161 -2.92 16.78 -19.59
N ALA A 162 -4.03 16.21 -19.15
CA ALA A 162 -4.51 14.93 -19.65
C ALA A 162 -4.92 15.00 -21.14
N ILE A 163 -5.52 16.10 -21.61
CA ILE A 163 -5.85 16.32 -23.03
C ILE A 163 -4.58 16.48 -23.86
N VAL A 164 -3.62 17.29 -23.40
CA VAL A 164 -2.32 17.42 -24.05
C VAL A 164 -1.60 16.07 -24.09
N CYS A 165 -1.59 15.31 -23.00
CA CYS A 165 -1.01 13.98 -22.95
C CYS A 165 -1.63 13.02 -23.98
N THR A 166 -2.95 13.09 -24.18
CA THR A 166 -3.65 12.30 -25.19
C THR A 166 -3.16 12.61 -26.61
N SER A 167 -2.78 13.87 -26.90
CA SER A 167 -2.23 14.25 -28.21
C SER A 167 -0.86 13.64 -28.52
N LEU A 168 -0.11 13.23 -27.49
CA LEU A 168 1.23 12.68 -27.65
C LEU A 168 1.23 11.21 -28.06
N ILE A 169 0.14 10.47 -27.80
CA ILE A 169 0.08 9.03 -28.02
C ILE A 169 -0.04 8.72 -29.51
N LYS A 170 0.92 7.94 -30.04
CA LYS A 170 0.95 7.44 -31.42
C LYS A 170 0.58 8.52 -32.45
N GLN A 171 1.36 9.60 -32.45
CA GLN A 171 1.22 10.70 -33.40
C GLN A 171 1.24 10.19 -34.86
N GLY A 172 0.38 10.77 -35.72
CA GLY A 172 0.21 10.35 -37.11
C GLY A 172 -0.75 9.17 -37.34
N ALA A 173 -1.15 8.43 -36.29
CA ALA A 173 -2.14 7.35 -36.41
C ALA A 173 -3.58 7.86 -36.27
N SER A 174 -4.54 7.07 -36.75
CA SER A 174 -5.97 7.31 -36.55
C SER A 174 -6.41 7.08 -35.10
N ASN A 175 -7.54 7.64 -34.69
CA ASN A 175 -8.06 7.43 -33.32
C ASN A 175 -8.37 5.96 -33.01
N ALA A 176 -8.80 5.17 -34.01
CA ALA A 176 -9.04 3.75 -33.83
C ALA A 176 -7.74 3.01 -33.48
N GLU A 177 -6.67 3.23 -34.24
CA GLU A 177 -5.36 2.63 -34.00
C GLU A 177 -4.76 3.09 -32.66
N LYS A 178 -4.95 4.37 -32.29
CA LYS A 178 -4.54 4.89 -30.98
C LYS A 178 -5.31 4.21 -29.84
N PHE A 179 -6.60 3.97 -30.02
CA PHE A 179 -7.42 3.29 -29.02
C PHE A 179 -6.97 1.83 -28.84
N ASP A 180 -6.78 1.09 -29.92
CA ASP A 180 -6.25 -0.29 -29.87
C ASP A 180 -4.88 -0.35 -29.20
N TYR A 181 -4.02 0.63 -29.47
CA TYR A 181 -2.71 0.74 -28.85
C TYR A 181 -2.80 0.91 -27.34
N VAL A 182 -3.65 1.82 -26.86
CA VAL A 182 -3.85 2.03 -25.41
C VAL A 182 -4.50 0.81 -24.77
N MET A 183 -5.51 0.20 -25.40
CA MET A 183 -6.15 -1.01 -24.91
C MET A 183 -5.16 -2.16 -24.76
N ASN A 184 -4.21 -2.32 -25.69
CA ASN A 184 -3.14 -3.31 -25.58
C ASN A 184 -2.24 -3.07 -24.36
N PHE A 185 -1.85 -1.81 -24.09
CA PHE A 185 -1.09 -1.48 -22.87
C PHE A 185 -1.90 -1.79 -21.60
N LEU A 186 -3.17 -1.40 -21.56
CA LEU A 186 -4.03 -1.66 -20.40
C LEU A 186 -4.24 -3.15 -20.16
N ASN A 187 -4.45 -3.94 -21.22
CA ASN A 187 -4.53 -5.40 -21.14
C ASN A 187 -3.24 -5.99 -20.55
N LYS A 188 -2.07 -5.55 -21.02
CA LYS A 188 -0.79 -6.00 -20.47
C LYS A 188 -0.60 -5.61 -19.00
N MET A 189 -0.94 -4.37 -18.64
CA MET A 189 -0.88 -3.90 -17.24
C MET A 189 -1.86 -4.66 -16.33
N ALA A 190 -3.02 -5.07 -16.85
CA ALA A 190 -3.99 -5.88 -16.11
C ALA A 190 -3.72 -7.38 -16.17
N GLY A 191 -2.65 -7.83 -16.83
CA GLY A 191 -2.36 -9.26 -17.03
C GLY A 191 -3.43 -10.01 -17.81
N ASN A 192 -4.04 -9.33 -18.79
CA ASN A 192 -5.14 -9.80 -19.64
C ASN A 192 -6.46 -10.05 -18.91
N GLU A 193 -6.67 -9.41 -17.75
CA GLU A 193 -7.98 -9.32 -17.12
C GLU A 193 -8.90 -8.32 -17.83
N TYR A 194 -10.11 -8.14 -17.31
CA TYR A 194 -11.15 -7.33 -17.95
C TYR A 194 -10.71 -5.87 -18.17
N VAL A 195 -10.60 -5.48 -19.44
CA VAL A 195 -10.51 -4.09 -19.90
C VAL A 195 -11.57 -3.91 -20.98
N GLY A 196 -12.62 -3.16 -20.65
CA GLY A 196 -13.79 -2.93 -21.47
C GLY A 196 -13.91 -1.48 -21.97
N PHE A 197 -15.03 -1.17 -22.60
CA PHE A 197 -15.33 0.17 -23.09
C PHE A 197 -16.84 0.43 -23.08
N SER A 198 -17.24 1.55 -22.49
CA SER A 198 -18.63 2.00 -22.50
C SER A 198 -18.85 3.08 -23.54
N ASN A 199 -19.39 2.67 -24.70
CA ASN A 199 -19.82 3.64 -25.71
C ASN A 199 -20.93 4.56 -25.18
N ALA A 200 -21.79 4.06 -24.27
CA ALA A 200 -22.86 4.86 -23.68
C ALA A 200 -22.31 6.01 -22.83
N THR A 201 -21.31 5.75 -21.98
CA THR A 201 -20.65 6.80 -21.19
C THR A 201 -19.89 7.76 -22.11
N PHE A 202 -19.20 7.24 -23.14
CA PHE A 202 -18.50 8.07 -24.12
C PHE A 202 -19.40 9.10 -24.79
N GLN A 203 -20.58 8.69 -25.29
CA GLN A 203 -21.51 9.61 -25.94
C GLN A 203 -22.00 10.69 -24.96
N SER A 204 -22.37 10.30 -23.74
CA SER A 204 -22.86 11.26 -22.74
C SER A 204 -21.77 12.21 -22.24
N GLU A 205 -20.55 11.73 -21.99
CA GLU A 205 -19.41 12.57 -21.63
C GLU A 205 -19.06 13.58 -22.73
N ARG A 206 -19.18 13.17 -24.00
CA ARG A 206 -18.96 14.06 -25.14
C ARG A 206 -20.04 15.13 -25.24
N GLU A 207 -21.31 14.77 -25.08
CA GLU A 207 -22.45 15.69 -25.13
C GLU A 207 -22.44 16.71 -23.99
N SER A 208 -22.09 16.30 -22.76
CA SER A 208 -21.97 17.21 -21.60
C SER A 208 -20.57 17.81 -21.43
N GLY A 209 -19.70 17.65 -22.44
CA GLY A 209 -18.26 17.89 -22.35
C GLY A 209 -17.80 19.35 -22.51
N ASP A 210 -18.71 20.34 -22.41
CA ASP A 210 -18.49 21.75 -22.75
C ASP A 210 -17.18 22.32 -22.18
N ARG A 211 -16.89 22.01 -20.92
CA ARG A 211 -15.67 22.48 -20.25
C ARG A 211 -14.41 21.95 -20.93
N ASN A 212 -14.40 20.69 -21.35
CA ASN A 212 -13.25 20.10 -22.03
C ASN A 212 -13.10 20.67 -23.45
N PHE A 213 -14.21 21.04 -24.13
CA PHE A 213 -14.14 21.80 -25.39
C PHE A 213 -13.50 23.17 -25.18
N ALA A 214 -13.91 23.92 -24.16
CA ALA A 214 -13.30 25.21 -23.83
C ALA A 214 -11.79 25.09 -23.55
N ILE A 215 -11.39 24.06 -22.79
CA ILE A 215 -9.98 23.73 -22.56
C ILE A 215 -9.27 23.45 -23.90
N GLY A 216 -9.86 22.60 -24.75
CA GLY A 216 -9.27 22.22 -26.04
C GLY A 216 -9.02 23.43 -26.94
N TYR A 217 -10.00 24.32 -27.10
CA TYR A 217 -9.84 25.55 -27.88
C TYR A 217 -8.79 26.49 -27.29
N TYR A 218 -8.75 26.64 -25.98
CA TYR A 218 -7.75 27.47 -25.31
C TYR A 218 -6.32 26.93 -25.51
N LEU A 219 -6.12 25.61 -25.37
CA LEU A 219 -4.85 24.93 -25.63
C LEU A 219 -4.42 25.05 -27.10
N LYS A 220 -5.39 25.02 -28.02
CA LYS A 220 -5.13 25.18 -29.46
C LYS A 220 -4.62 26.59 -29.77
N GLU A 221 -5.26 27.62 -29.24
CA GLU A 221 -4.86 29.03 -29.40
C GLU A 221 -3.42 29.25 -28.86
N LYS A 222 -3.12 28.65 -27.71
CA LYS A 222 -1.82 28.74 -27.04
C LYS A 222 -0.74 27.80 -27.59
N LYS A 223 -1.02 27.05 -28.66
CA LYS A 223 -0.09 26.11 -29.30
C LYS A 223 0.47 25.05 -28.33
N CYS A 224 -0.34 24.59 -27.37
CA CYS A 224 0.06 23.57 -26.39
C CYS A 224 0.11 22.14 -26.98
N PHE A 225 -0.33 21.95 -28.22
CA PHE A 225 -0.32 20.65 -28.91
C PHE A 225 0.88 20.51 -29.85
N PRO A 226 1.35 19.29 -30.13
CA PRO A 226 2.31 19.04 -31.21
C PRO A 226 1.82 19.58 -32.56
N GLU A 227 2.75 19.95 -33.44
CA GLU A 227 2.42 20.44 -34.78
C GLU A 227 1.57 19.43 -35.56
N GLY A 228 0.59 19.93 -36.32
CA GLY A 228 -0.32 19.08 -37.12
C GLY A 228 -1.42 18.37 -36.33
N THR A 229 -1.60 18.66 -35.04
CA THR A 229 -2.64 18.04 -34.20
C THR A 229 -4.03 18.61 -34.49
N ASP A 230 -5.01 17.76 -34.78
CA ASP A 230 -6.44 18.12 -34.74
C ASP A 230 -6.99 18.02 -33.32
N MET A 231 -7.22 19.17 -32.69
CA MET A 231 -7.78 19.29 -31.35
C MET A 231 -9.10 18.52 -31.17
N THR A 232 -10.00 18.59 -32.16
CA THR A 232 -11.34 18.01 -32.07
C THR A 232 -11.26 16.49 -32.02
N SER A 233 -10.45 15.90 -32.92
CA SER A 233 -10.15 14.47 -32.92
C SER A 233 -9.47 14.01 -31.63
N ILE A 234 -8.52 14.78 -31.08
CA ILE A 234 -7.88 14.45 -29.79
C ILE A 234 -8.86 14.51 -28.63
N LEU A 235 -9.82 15.43 -28.65
CA LEU A 235 -10.81 15.54 -27.60
C LEU A 235 -11.78 14.35 -27.60
N ASP A 236 -12.22 13.90 -28.78
CA ASP A 236 -12.97 12.66 -28.92
C ASP A 236 -12.18 11.46 -28.37
N PHE A 237 -10.89 11.36 -28.71
CA PHE A 237 -10.04 10.29 -28.18
C PHE A 237 -9.87 10.40 -26.64
N TYR A 238 -9.78 11.60 -26.09
CA TYR A 238 -9.77 11.82 -24.65
C TYR A 238 -11.04 11.29 -23.97
N PHE A 239 -12.22 11.56 -24.55
CA PHE A 239 -13.49 11.04 -24.03
C PHE A 239 -13.57 9.52 -24.14
N GLN A 240 -13.05 8.92 -25.22
CA GLN A 240 -12.98 7.46 -25.35
C GLN A 240 -12.15 6.84 -24.21
N LEU A 241 -10.97 7.39 -23.92
CA LEU A 241 -10.10 6.88 -22.86
C LEU A 241 -10.71 7.02 -21.46
N CYS A 242 -11.43 8.10 -21.16
CA CYS A 242 -12.15 8.26 -19.89
C CYS A 242 -13.32 7.26 -19.73
N SER A 243 -13.81 6.72 -20.84
CA SER A 243 -14.96 5.80 -20.89
C SER A 243 -14.56 4.31 -20.94
N ILE A 244 -13.28 4.01 -20.75
CA ILE A 244 -12.78 2.64 -20.59
C ILE A 244 -13.32 2.04 -19.29
N GLU A 245 -13.75 0.78 -19.34
CA GLU A 245 -14.29 0.07 -18.19
C GLU A 245 -13.29 -0.92 -17.60
N VAL A 246 -13.28 -1.02 -16.28
CA VAL A 246 -12.50 -2.00 -15.52
C VAL A 246 -13.33 -2.54 -14.37
N THR A 247 -12.87 -3.62 -13.76
CA THR A 247 -13.32 -4.09 -12.44
C THR A 247 -12.31 -3.68 -11.37
N CYS A 248 -12.65 -3.81 -10.08
CA CYS A 248 -11.65 -3.60 -9.03
C CYS A 248 -10.49 -4.59 -9.17
N GLU A 249 -10.79 -5.84 -9.51
CA GLU A 249 -9.81 -6.91 -9.70
C GLU A 249 -8.75 -6.53 -10.75
N SER A 250 -9.18 -6.20 -11.97
CA SER A 250 -8.28 -5.83 -13.08
C SER A 250 -7.49 -4.57 -12.79
N ALA A 251 -8.12 -3.55 -12.21
CA ALA A 251 -7.45 -2.31 -11.87
C ALA A 251 -6.43 -2.46 -10.73
N SER A 252 -6.66 -3.38 -9.78
CA SER A 252 -5.66 -3.69 -8.75
C SER A 252 -4.37 -4.27 -9.35
N VAL A 253 -4.47 -5.06 -10.42
CA VAL A 253 -3.31 -5.58 -11.17
C VAL A 253 -2.59 -4.45 -11.93
N MET A 254 -3.34 -3.50 -12.52
CA MET A 254 -2.74 -2.31 -13.15
C MET A 254 -1.97 -1.47 -12.13
N ALA A 255 -2.54 -1.22 -10.95
CA ALA A 255 -1.86 -0.53 -9.85
C ALA A 255 -0.61 -1.30 -9.39
N ALA A 256 -0.69 -2.62 -9.29
CA ALA A 256 0.42 -3.46 -8.87
C ALA A 256 1.54 -3.52 -9.91
N THR A 257 1.20 -3.38 -11.21
CA THR A 257 2.19 -3.20 -12.28
C THR A 257 3.00 -1.92 -12.09
N LEU A 258 2.36 -0.82 -11.64
CA LEU A 258 3.09 0.40 -11.25
C LEU A 258 3.91 0.18 -9.97
N ALA A 259 3.36 -0.52 -8.97
CA ALA A 259 4.09 -0.87 -7.75
C ALA A 259 5.35 -1.69 -8.01
N ASN A 260 5.34 -2.52 -9.06
CA ASN A 260 6.39 -3.44 -9.46
C ASN A 260 7.33 -2.87 -10.55
N GLY A 261 7.48 -1.54 -10.61
CA GLY A 261 8.43 -0.90 -11.52
C GLY A 261 8.12 -1.10 -13.02
N GLY A 262 6.86 -1.38 -13.36
CA GLY A 262 6.42 -1.56 -14.75
C GLY A 262 6.37 -3.01 -15.22
N PHE A 263 6.66 -3.98 -14.36
CA PHE A 263 6.49 -5.40 -14.64
C PHE A 263 5.13 -5.89 -14.13
N CYS A 264 4.34 -6.53 -15.00
CA CYS A 264 3.04 -7.05 -14.57
C CYS A 264 3.24 -8.20 -13.56
N PRO A 265 2.65 -8.14 -12.35
CA PRO A 265 2.95 -9.08 -11.27
C PRO A 265 2.44 -10.51 -11.54
N ILE A 266 1.44 -10.67 -12.41
CA ILE A 266 0.83 -11.98 -12.70
C ILE A 266 1.32 -12.60 -14.02
N THR A 267 2.03 -11.85 -14.87
CA THR A 267 2.57 -12.35 -16.14
C THR A 267 4.10 -12.30 -16.22
N GLY A 268 4.75 -11.40 -15.45
CA GLY A 268 6.18 -11.13 -15.53
C GLY A 268 6.61 -10.30 -16.75
N GLU A 269 5.67 -9.84 -17.58
CA GLU A 269 5.99 -9.00 -18.74
C GLU A 269 6.42 -7.60 -18.30
N ARG A 270 7.48 -7.06 -18.92
CA ARG A 270 7.84 -5.64 -18.79
C ARG A 270 6.90 -4.81 -19.66
N VAL A 271 5.94 -4.15 -19.03
CA VAL A 271 4.90 -3.36 -19.73
C VAL A 271 5.31 -1.90 -19.89
N LEU A 272 5.94 -1.31 -18.87
CA LEU A 272 6.34 0.10 -18.85
C LEU A 272 7.84 0.27 -18.57
N SER A 273 8.37 1.45 -18.89
CA SER A 273 9.73 1.81 -18.48
C SER A 273 9.72 2.20 -17.00
N PRO A 274 10.75 1.83 -16.22
CA PRO A 274 10.84 2.23 -14.81
C PRO A 274 10.83 3.75 -14.61
N GLU A 275 11.38 4.50 -15.58
CA GLU A 275 11.31 5.97 -15.64
C GLU A 275 9.86 6.46 -15.68
N ALA A 276 9.05 5.96 -16.63
CA ALA A 276 7.65 6.32 -16.75
C ALA A 276 6.88 6.00 -15.45
N VAL A 277 7.17 4.86 -14.82
CA VAL A 277 6.53 4.44 -13.57
C VAL A 277 6.89 5.39 -12.43
N ARG A 278 8.17 5.69 -12.22
CA ARG A 278 8.62 6.62 -11.17
C ARG A 278 7.98 7.99 -11.32
N ASP A 279 7.99 8.53 -12.53
CA ASP A 279 7.49 9.87 -12.79
C ASP A 279 5.95 9.92 -12.61
N THR A 280 5.26 8.84 -13.02
CA THR A 280 3.80 8.69 -12.80
C THR A 280 3.47 8.64 -11.31
N LEU A 281 4.18 7.83 -10.52
CA LEU A 281 3.95 7.71 -9.08
C LEU A 281 4.22 9.02 -8.34
N SER A 282 5.25 9.76 -8.76
CA SER A 282 5.57 11.08 -8.21
C SER A 282 4.42 12.07 -8.42
N LEU A 283 3.87 12.12 -9.64
CA LEU A 283 2.75 13.00 -9.97
C LEU A 283 1.42 12.54 -9.35
N MET A 284 1.23 11.23 -9.18
CA MET A 284 0.08 10.70 -8.43
C MET A 284 0.15 11.12 -6.96
N HIS A 285 1.34 11.14 -6.35
CA HIS A 285 1.51 11.59 -4.98
C HIS A 285 1.14 13.06 -4.80
N SER A 286 1.64 13.97 -5.65
CA SER A 286 1.41 15.41 -5.48
C SER A 286 0.13 15.95 -6.12
N CYS A 287 -0.42 15.28 -7.14
CA CYS A 287 -1.49 15.83 -8.00
C CYS A 287 -2.68 14.89 -8.21
N GLY A 288 -2.73 13.74 -7.55
CA GLY A 288 -3.64 12.65 -7.92
C GLY A 288 -5.09 12.71 -7.41
N MET A 289 -5.36 13.44 -6.32
CA MET A 289 -6.64 13.40 -5.59
C MET A 289 -7.41 14.73 -5.64
N TYR A 290 -7.38 15.39 -6.81
CA TYR A 290 -7.97 16.72 -7.03
C TYR A 290 -7.43 17.74 -6.00
N ASP A 291 -8.28 18.62 -5.47
CA ASP A 291 -7.89 19.61 -4.46
C ASP A 291 -7.47 18.96 -3.13
N PHE A 292 -7.81 17.68 -2.92
CA PHE A 292 -7.39 16.91 -1.74
C PHE A 292 -5.96 16.35 -1.85
N SER A 293 -5.28 16.51 -2.99
CA SER A 293 -3.95 15.91 -3.23
C SER A 293 -2.92 16.26 -2.15
N GLY A 294 -2.86 17.53 -1.71
CA GLY A 294 -1.92 17.95 -0.68
C GLY A 294 -2.21 17.33 0.69
N GLN A 295 -3.48 17.28 1.09
CA GLN A 295 -3.90 16.67 2.36
C GLN A 295 -3.72 15.14 2.32
N PHE A 296 -4.04 14.50 1.19
CA PHE A 296 -3.84 13.08 0.99
C PHE A 296 -2.36 12.71 1.03
N ALA A 297 -1.50 13.46 0.36
CA ALA A 297 -0.04 13.26 0.40
C ALA A 297 0.54 13.43 1.80
N PHE A 298 -0.04 14.31 2.63
CA PHE A 298 0.41 14.56 4.00
C PHE A 298 -0.09 13.52 5.01
N HIS A 299 -1.38 13.14 4.95
CA HIS A 299 -1.99 12.24 5.92
C HIS A 299 -1.87 10.76 5.53
N VAL A 300 -2.03 10.44 4.24
CA VAL A 300 -1.97 9.07 3.72
C VAL A 300 -0.59 8.77 3.12
N GLY A 301 0.00 9.73 2.41
CA GLY A 301 1.35 9.61 1.90
C GLY A 301 1.54 8.52 0.85
N LEU A 302 0.48 8.09 0.16
CA LEU A 302 0.55 7.09 -0.90
C LEU A 302 0.24 7.72 -2.27
N PRO A 303 0.90 7.29 -3.37
CA PRO A 303 0.47 7.64 -4.72
C PRO A 303 -0.93 7.11 -5.02
N ALA A 304 -1.86 7.99 -5.36
CA ALA A 304 -3.23 7.63 -5.69
C ALA A 304 -3.79 8.45 -6.85
N LYS A 305 -4.83 7.96 -7.52
CA LYS A 305 -5.65 8.75 -8.45
C LYS A 305 -7.12 8.41 -8.27
N SER A 306 -7.94 9.43 -8.02
CA SER A 306 -9.39 9.28 -7.98
C SER A 306 -10.06 9.52 -9.35
N GLY A 307 -11.19 8.86 -9.57
CA GLY A 307 -12.10 9.02 -10.69
C GLY A 307 -13.51 9.35 -10.20
N VAL A 308 -14.23 10.18 -10.97
CA VAL A 308 -15.62 10.58 -10.66
C VAL A 308 -16.63 9.43 -10.72
N SER A 309 -16.23 8.26 -11.19
CA SER A 309 -16.99 7.02 -11.07
C SER A 309 -16.97 6.41 -9.67
N GLY A 310 -16.21 7.00 -8.73
CA GLY A 310 -16.02 6.47 -7.38
C GLY A 310 -14.80 5.57 -7.20
N GLY A 311 -13.99 5.41 -8.25
CA GLY A 311 -12.75 4.62 -8.21
C GLY A 311 -11.59 5.40 -7.59
N ILE A 312 -10.72 4.71 -6.85
CA ILE A 312 -9.42 5.19 -6.40
C ILE A 312 -8.37 4.14 -6.72
N LEU A 313 -7.50 4.46 -7.68
CA LEU A 313 -6.32 3.67 -8.00
C LEU A 313 -5.22 4.03 -7.00
N LEU A 314 -4.84 3.10 -6.12
CA LEU A 314 -3.88 3.31 -5.04
C LEU A 314 -2.64 2.42 -5.24
N VAL A 315 -1.45 2.98 -5.05
CA VAL A 315 -0.20 2.24 -5.21
C VAL A 315 0.60 2.32 -3.91
N VAL A 316 1.06 1.16 -3.42
CA VAL A 316 2.09 1.04 -2.38
C VAL A 316 3.37 0.54 -3.06
N PRO A 317 4.31 1.43 -3.41
CA PRO A 317 5.48 1.08 -4.21
C PRO A 317 6.26 -0.09 -3.61
N ASN A 318 6.67 -1.04 -4.46
CA ASN A 318 7.37 -2.28 -4.10
C ASN A 318 6.58 -3.24 -3.18
N VAL A 319 5.29 -3.02 -2.94
CA VAL A 319 4.46 -3.89 -2.09
C VAL A 319 3.23 -4.37 -2.84
N MET A 320 2.32 -3.47 -3.22
CA MET A 320 1.03 -3.83 -3.81
C MET A 320 0.35 -2.67 -4.54
N GLY A 321 -0.60 -3.02 -5.41
CA GLY A 321 -1.60 -2.11 -5.94
C GLY A 321 -2.98 -2.44 -5.38
N ILE A 322 -3.79 -1.42 -5.17
CA ILE A 322 -5.15 -1.51 -4.63
C ILE A 322 -6.10 -0.71 -5.53
N MET A 323 -7.30 -1.24 -5.76
CA MET A 323 -8.42 -0.48 -6.30
C MET A 323 -9.57 -0.49 -5.28
N CYS A 324 -9.98 0.70 -4.87
CA CYS A 324 -11.19 0.92 -4.08
C CYS A 324 -12.26 1.53 -4.98
N TRP A 325 -13.50 1.07 -4.89
CA TRP A 325 -14.60 1.61 -5.70
C TRP A 325 -15.87 1.76 -4.88
N SER A 326 -16.28 3.01 -4.67
CA SER A 326 -17.62 3.36 -4.18
C SER A 326 -18.13 4.58 -4.94
N PRO A 327 -19.24 4.47 -5.70
CA PRO A 327 -19.80 5.57 -6.50
C PRO A 327 -20.03 6.89 -5.77
N PRO A 328 -20.43 6.92 -4.48
CA PRO A 328 -20.67 8.18 -3.80
C PRO A 328 -19.40 8.98 -3.51
N LEU A 329 -19.44 10.25 -3.90
CA LEU A 329 -18.31 11.17 -3.82
C LEU A 329 -18.50 12.20 -2.70
N ASP A 330 -17.38 12.71 -2.21
CA ASP A 330 -17.30 13.90 -1.36
C ASP A 330 -17.44 15.19 -2.19
N LYS A 331 -17.36 16.34 -1.50
CA LYS A 331 -17.43 17.68 -2.13
C LYS A 331 -16.26 18.00 -3.07
N LEU A 332 -15.16 17.27 -2.95
CA LEU A 332 -13.94 17.46 -3.74
C LEU A 332 -13.89 16.49 -4.94
N GLY A 333 -14.87 15.59 -5.07
CA GLY A 333 -15.01 14.64 -6.17
C GLY A 333 -14.32 13.29 -5.93
N ASN A 334 -13.89 13.01 -4.70
CA ASN A 334 -13.23 11.75 -4.34
C ASN A 334 -14.21 10.78 -3.66
N SER A 335 -13.97 9.47 -3.79
CA SER A 335 -14.81 8.45 -3.14
C SER A 335 -14.70 8.50 -1.61
N VAL A 336 -15.85 8.60 -0.92
CA VAL A 336 -15.92 8.74 0.54
C VAL A 336 -15.36 7.52 1.24
N ARG A 337 -15.90 6.34 0.92
CA ARG A 337 -15.43 5.06 1.50
C ARG A 337 -14.00 4.75 1.09
N GLY A 338 -13.63 5.10 -0.14
CA GLY A 338 -12.27 4.94 -0.64
C GLY A 338 -11.23 5.74 0.16
N ILE A 339 -11.49 7.02 0.46
CA ILE A 339 -10.57 7.84 1.28
C ILE A 339 -10.49 7.30 2.72
N GLN A 340 -11.63 6.94 3.32
CA GLN A 340 -11.63 6.37 4.67
C GLN A 340 -10.75 5.12 4.73
N PHE A 341 -10.98 4.17 3.82
CA PHE A 341 -10.19 2.95 3.72
C PHE A 341 -8.68 3.26 3.60
N CYS A 342 -8.29 4.21 2.75
CA CYS A 342 -6.89 4.61 2.59
C CYS A 342 -6.30 5.17 3.89
N THR A 343 -7.09 5.92 4.67
CA THR A 343 -6.67 6.54 5.93
C THR A 343 -6.51 5.50 7.02
N ASP A 344 -7.47 4.58 7.15
CA ASP A 344 -7.41 3.50 8.13
C ASP A 344 -6.28 2.51 7.80
N LEU A 345 -6.02 2.27 6.51
CA LEU A 345 -4.92 1.43 6.04
C LEU A 345 -3.56 1.93 6.57
N VAL A 346 -3.25 3.21 6.43
CA VAL A 346 -1.95 3.77 6.89
C VAL A 346 -1.92 4.04 8.39
N SER A 347 -3.08 4.09 9.04
CA SER A 347 -3.17 4.17 10.50
C SER A 347 -2.83 2.82 11.13
N LEU A 348 -3.24 1.72 10.49
CA LEU A 348 -2.94 0.36 10.93
C LEU A 348 -1.56 -0.13 10.49
N PHE A 349 -1.15 0.16 9.25
CA PHE A 349 0.08 -0.35 8.64
C PHE A 349 1.11 0.74 8.38
N ASN A 350 2.41 0.39 8.44
CA ASN A 350 3.53 1.31 8.16
C ASN A 350 3.77 1.54 6.65
N PHE A 351 2.70 1.83 5.91
CA PHE A 351 2.75 2.03 4.46
C PHE A 351 2.89 3.49 4.01
N HIS A 352 2.73 4.46 4.92
CA HIS A 352 2.96 5.85 4.58
C HIS A 352 4.37 6.01 3.97
N ASN A 353 4.52 6.71 2.84
CA ASN A 353 5.79 6.74 2.10
C ASN A 353 6.97 7.29 2.91
N TYR A 354 6.68 8.08 3.96
CA TYR A 354 7.66 8.62 4.91
C TYR A 354 7.65 7.96 6.30
N ASP A 355 6.95 6.82 6.47
CA ASP A 355 7.03 6.03 7.71
C ASP A 355 8.39 5.31 7.84
N ASN A 356 8.77 5.03 9.09
CA ASN A 356 10.02 4.34 9.39
C ASN A 356 9.86 2.81 9.34
N LEU A 357 10.79 2.10 8.68
CA LEU A 357 10.77 0.63 8.57
C LEU A 357 11.39 -0.11 9.78
N ARG A 358 12.05 0.61 10.69
CA ARG A 358 12.73 0.05 11.87
C ARG A 358 12.04 0.41 13.18
N HIS A 359 11.64 1.66 13.33
CA HIS A 359 11.07 2.24 14.55
C HIS A 359 9.71 2.84 14.21
N PHE A 360 8.67 2.01 14.16
CA PHE A 360 7.30 2.43 13.94
C PHE A 360 6.46 2.17 15.19
N ALA A 361 5.68 3.16 15.61
CA ALA A 361 4.86 3.09 16.82
C ALA A 361 3.58 2.30 16.53
N LYS A 362 3.38 1.15 17.20
CA LYS A 362 2.16 0.31 17.24
C LYS A 362 1.57 -0.15 15.89
N LYS A 363 2.05 0.32 14.75
CA LYS A 363 1.63 -0.09 13.41
C LYS A 363 2.13 -1.50 13.08
N HIS A 364 1.48 -2.16 12.13
CA HIS A 364 1.89 -3.44 11.59
C HIS A 364 2.74 -3.28 10.33
N ASP A 365 3.76 -4.13 10.18
CA ASP A 365 4.52 -4.26 8.94
C ASP A 365 4.32 -5.67 8.35
N PRO A 366 3.44 -5.83 7.35
CA PRO A 366 3.12 -7.14 6.79
C PRO A 366 4.26 -7.70 5.92
N ARG A 367 5.34 -6.94 5.69
CA ARG A 367 6.55 -7.44 5.01
C ARG A 367 7.39 -8.36 5.89
N ARG A 368 7.11 -8.39 7.20
CA ARG A 368 7.77 -9.26 8.17
C ARG A 368 6.80 -10.28 8.71
N GLU A 369 7.31 -11.47 9.03
CA GLU A 369 6.51 -12.48 9.73
C GLU A 369 6.21 -12.00 11.16
N GLY A 370 4.93 -11.82 11.51
CA GLY A 370 4.52 -11.23 12.80
C GLY A 370 5.06 -11.99 14.01
N GLY A 371 5.04 -13.33 13.97
CA GLY A 371 5.61 -14.18 15.03
C GLY A 371 7.14 -14.09 15.13
N ASP A 372 7.83 -14.08 13.99
CA ASP A 372 9.30 -14.04 13.92
C ASP A 372 9.84 -12.69 14.42
N GLN A 373 9.17 -11.57 14.14
CA GLN A 373 9.62 -10.26 14.62
C GLN A 373 9.56 -10.16 16.15
N ARG A 374 8.49 -10.67 16.78
CA ARG A 374 8.39 -10.73 18.24
C ARG A 374 9.49 -11.60 18.81
N VAL A 375 9.66 -12.81 18.29
CA VAL A 375 10.69 -13.76 18.76
C VAL A 375 12.09 -13.20 18.59
N LYS A 376 12.42 -12.58 17.44
CA LYS A 376 13.73 -11.94 17.21
C LYS A 376 13.99 -10.78 18.16
N SER A 377 13.00 -9.92 18.39
CA SER A 377 13.14 -8.83 19.36
C SER A 377 13.40 -9.37 20.77
N VAL A 378 12.68 -10.41 21.19
CA VAL A 378 12.90 -11.08 22.48
C VAL A 378 14.29 -11.70 22.55
N ILE A 379 14.71 -12.44 21.54
CA ILE A 379 16.04 -13.08 21.53
C ILE A 379 17.14 -12.01 21.61
N ASN A 380 17.03 -10.91 20.87
CA ASN A 380 18.01 -9.83 20.91
C ASN A 380 18.06 -9.15 22.28
N LEU A 381 16.91 -8.96 22.92
CA LEU A 381 16.81 -8.44 24.29
C LEU A 381 17.52 -9.37 25.29
N LEU A 382 17.24 -10.67 25.23
CA LEU A 382 17.84 -11.67 26.13
C LEU A 382 19.33 -11.87 25.88
N PHE A 383 19.78 -11.79 24.63
CA PHE A 383 21.20 -11.89 24.29
C PHE A 383 22.00 -10.69 24.83
N ALA A 384 21.42 -9.49 24.83
CA ALA A 384 22.02 -8.33 25.48
C ALA A 384 22.15 -8.54 27.00
N ALA A 385 21.16 -9.17 27.63
CA ALA A 385 21.22 -9.53 29.04
C ALA A 385 22.28 -10.62 29.32
N TYR A 386 22.42 -11.61 28.44
CA TYR A 386 23.43 -12.67 28.54
C TYR A 386 24.87 -12.14 28.43
N THR A 387 25.11 -11.21 27.51
CA THR A 387 26.45 -10.62 27.29
C THR A 387 26.82 -9.51 28.27
N GLY A 388 25.87 -9.02 29.07
CA GLY A 388 26.07 -7.87 29.96
C GLY A 388 26.03 -6.51 29.26
N ASP A 389 25.53 -6.41 28.02
CA ASP A 389 25.48 -5.14 27.26
C ASP A 389 24.31 -4.24 27.72
N VAL A 390 24.56 -3.47 28.78
CA VAL A 390 23.64 -2.45 29.29
C VAL A 390 23.34 -1.37 28.24
N SER A 391 24.27 -1.07 27.33
CA SER A 391 24.05 -0.05 26.30
C SER A 391 22.98 -0.52 25.29
N ALA A 392 22.98 -1.79 24.90
CA ALA A 392 21.91 -2.37 24.09
C ALA A 392 20.57 -2.37 24.83
N LEU A 393 20.54 -2.73 26.11
CA LEU A 393 19.32 -2.70 26.91
C LEU A 393 18.75 -1.28 27.08
N ARG A 394 19.61 -0.27 27.27
CA ARG A 394 19.20 1.14 27.27
C ARG A 394 18.57 1.53 25.95
N ARG A 395 19.15 1.15 24.81
CA ARG A 395 18.57 1.40 23.48
C ARG A 395 17.21 0.71 23.31
N PHE A 396 17.05 -0.52 23.79
CA PHE A 396 15.76 -1.22 23.72
C PHE A 396 14.70 -0.55 24.60
N ALA A 397 15.04 -0.18 25.83
CA ALA A 397 14.13 0.54 26.73
C ALA A 397 13.71 1.91 26.14
N LEU A 398 14.66 2.66 25.58
CA LEU A 398 14.39 3.93 24.89
C LEU A 398 13.50 3.78 23.64
N SER A 399 13.47 2.59 23.03
CA SER A 399 12.59 2.28 21.90
C SER A 399 11.18 1.84 22.30
N SER A 400 10.81 1.99 23.58
CA SER A 400 9.55 1.54 24.17
C SER A 400 9.31 0.03 24.00
N MET A 401 10.38 -0.76 23.99
CA MET A 401 10.27 -2.22 24.01
C MET A 401 9.79 -2.68 25.38
N ASP A 402 8.82 -3.59 25.41
CA ASP A 402 8.40 -4.26 26.62
C ASP A 402 9.53 -5.17 27.14
N MET A 403 10.11 -4.79 28.28
CA MET A 403 11.25 -5.46 28.90
C MET A 403 10.84 -6.74 29.67
N GLU A 404 9.54 -7.02 29.79
CA GLU A 404 9.00 -8.22 30.43
C GLU A 404 8.70 -9.37 29.45
N GLN A 405 9.05 -9.19 28.18
CA GLN A 405 8.85 -10.24 27.19
C GLN A 405 9.65 -11.51 27.52
N ARG A 406 9.07 -12.65 27.17
CA ARG A 406 9.56 -13.98 27.55
C ARG A 406 9.96 -14.81 26.33
N ASP A 407 11.00 -15.63 26.48
CA ASP A 407 11.38 -16.63 25.49
C ASP A 407 10.49 -17.87 25.54
N TYR A 408 10.86 -18.89 24.75
CA TYR A 408 10.16 -20.18 24.72
C TYR A 408 10.14 -20.86 26.11
N ASP A 409 11.18 -20.68 26.93
CA ASP A 409 11.28 -21.20 28.30
C ASP A 409 10.59 -20.31 29.35
N SER A 410 9.82 -19.32 28.90
CA SER A 410 9.14 -18.34 29.77
C SER A 410 10.09 -17.48 30.62
N ARG A 411 11.37 -17.39 30.23
CA ARG A 411 12.37 -16.56 30.90
C ARG A 411 12.36 -15.14 30.36
N THR A 412 12.50 -14.18 31.28
CA THR A 412 12.68 -12.75 30.99
C THR A 412 14.16 -12.38 30.97
N ALA A 413 14.48 -11.14 30.56
CA ALA A 413 15.84 -10.62 30.63
C ALA A 413 16.42 -10.67 32.05
N LEU A 414 15.56 -10.57 33.07
CA LEU A 414 15.95 -10.65 34.47
C LEU A 414 16.42 -12.06 34.89
N HIS A 415 15.78 -13.13 34.38
CA HIS A 415 16.24 -14.50 34.62
C HIS A 415 17.63 -14.71 34.03
N VAL A 416 17.80 -14.36 32.74
CA VAL A 416 19.07 -14.54 32.02
C VAL A 416 20.20 -13.73 32.66
N ALA A 417 19.96 -12.46 33.02
CA ALA A 417 20.96 -11.65 33.70
C ALA A 417 21.31 -12.17 35.10
N ALA A 418 20.35 -12.77 35.80
CA ALA A 418 20.56 -13.33 37.12
C ALA A 418 21.35 -14.64 37.10
N ALA A 419 21.12 -15.48 36.09
CA ALA A 419 21.87 -16.72 35.87
C ALA A 419 23.33 -16.47 35.46
N GLU A 420 23.63 -15.40 34.72
CA GLU A 420 25.00 -15.06 34.29
C GLU A 420 25.75 -14.18 35.32
N GLY A 421 25.04 -13.60 36.29
CA GLY A 421 25.65 -12.79 37.34
C GLY A 421 25.91 -11.32 36.98
N HIS A 422 25.22 -10.77 35.98
CA HIS A 422 25.44 -9.39 35.53
C HIS A 422 24.71 -8.36 36.40
N THR A 423 25.33 -7.95 37.52
CA THR A 423 24.75 -7.02 38.51
C THR A 423 24.25 -5.70 37.92
N GLU A 424 24.99 -5.10 36.98
CA GLU A 424 24.60 -3.85 36.30
C GLU A 424 23.33 -3.99 35.46
N VAL A 425 23.17 -5.14 34.78
CA VAL A 425 21.96 -5.43 34.00
C VAL A 425 20.76 -5.64 34.91
N VAL A 426 20.94 -6.40 36.00
CA VAL A 426 19.88 -6.62 37.00
C VAL A 426 19.42 -5.31 37.61
N ARG A 427 20.37 -4.42 37.96
CA ARG A 427 20.06 -3.09 38.48
C ARG A 427 19.30 -2.25 37.47
N PHE A 428 19.73 -2.22 36.21
CA PHE A 428 19.03 -1.52 35.14
C PHE A 428 17.58 -2.01 34.96
N LEU A 429 17.36 -3.33 34.91
CA LEU A 429 16.03 -3.91 34.71
C LEU A 429 15.09 -3.64 35.88
N LEU A 430 15.57 -3.74 37.13
CA LEU A 430 14.76 -3.51 38.31
C LEU A 430 14.54 -2.02 38.58
N GLU A 431 15.60 -1.23 38.63
CA GLU A 431 15.52 0.17 39.07
C GLU A 431 14.99 1.08 37.96
N ALA A 432 15.48 0.94 36.73
CA ALA A 432 15.13 1.83 35.61
C ALA A 432 13.91 1.32 34.82
N CYS A 433 13.86 0.02 34.48
CA CYS A 433 12.74 -0.54 33.71
C CYS A 433 11.56 -1.01 34.57
N LYS A 434 11.70 -1.08 35.90
CA LYS A 434 10.64 -1.50 36.84
C LYS A 434 10.03 -2.87 36.51
N VAL A 435 10.84 -3.81 36.02
CA VAL A 435 10.41 -5.18 35.72
C VAL A 435 9.99 -5.90 37.00
N HIS A 436 9.00 -6.78 36.91
CA HIS A 436 8.57 -7.62 38.02
C HIS A 436 9.77 -8.41 38.60
N PRO A 437 10.00 -8.41 39.92
CA PRO A 437 11.19 -9.01 40.52
C PRO A 437 11.13 -10.53 40.67
N SER A 438 9.93 -11.10 40.74
CA SER A 438 9.71 -12.55 40.95
C SER A 438 8.85 -13.23 39.87
N PRO A 439 9.12 -13.02 38.57
CA PRO A 439 8.49 -13.80 37.52
C PRO A 439 8.93 -15.26 37.65
N LYS A 440 8.10 -16.19 37.16
CA LYS A 440 8.43 -17.62 37.12
C LYS A 440 8.71 -18.05 35.69
N ASP A 441 9.77 -18.81 35.52
CA ASP A 441 10.11 -19.52 34.29
C ASP A 441 9.23 -20.78 34.09
N ARG A 442 9.54 -21.58 33.05
CA ARG A 442 8.88 -22.86 32.77
C ARG A 442 9.07 -23.90 33.88
N TRP A 443 10.18 -23.84 34.62
CA TRP A 443 10.52 -24.78 35.68
C TRP A 443 10.00 -24.34 37.06
N GLY A 444 9.37 -23.17 37.13
CA GLY A 444 8.85 -22.59 38.37
C GLY A 444 9.90 -21.83 39.18
N ASN A 445 11.11 -21.68 38.66
CA ASN A 445 12.19 -20.92 39.29
C ASN A 445 11.99 -19.42 39.06
N THR A 446 12.40 -18.65 40.04
CA THR A 446 12.48 -17.18 39.96
C THR A 446 13.91 -16.74 39.61
N PRO A 447 14.12 -15.47 39.20
CA PRO A 447 15.47 -14.95 39.00
C PRO A 447 16.35 -15.07 40.26
N PHE A 448 15.74 -15.03 41.45
CA PHE A 448 16.44 -15.26 42.72
C PHE A 448 16.92 -16.72 42.82
N ASP A 449 16.07 -17.68 42.49
CA ASP A 449 16.43 -19.10 42.51
C ASP A 449 17.53 -19.41 41.50
N GLU A 450 17.50 -18.80 40.30
CA GLU A 450 18.57 -18.92 39.31
C GLU A 450 19.89 -18.34 39.82
N ALA A 451 19.88 -17.14 40.40
CA ALA A 451 21.09 -16.52 40.96
C ALA A 451 21.70 -17.36 42.11
N VAL A 452 20.86 -17.98 42.94
CA VAL A 452 21.31 -18.90 44.01
C VAL A 452 21.87 -20.18 43.41
N HIS A 453 21.22 -20.76 42.40
CA HIS A 453 21.63 -22.00 41.76
C HIS A 453 23.03 -21.89 41.11
N PHE A 454 23.31 -20.76 40.45
CA PHE A 454 24.60 -20.50 39.81
C PHE A 454 25.63 -19.83 40.74
N GLY A 455 25.26 -19.47 41.97
CA GLY A 455 26.17 -18.97 43.00
C GLY A 455 26.54 -17.49 42.91
N HIS A 456 25.70 -16.66 42.30
CA HIS A 456 25.94 -15.22 42.10
C HIS A 456 25.46 -14.37 43.28
N HIS A 457 26.28 -14.33 44.34
CA HIS A 457 25.94 -13.69 45.62
C HIS A 457 25.59 -12.19 45.51
N GLU A 458 26.29 -11.43 44.65
CA GLU A 458 25.99 -10.00 44.45
C GLU A 458 24.59 -9.79 43.87
N VAL A 459 24.21 -10.58 42.87
CA VAL A 459 22.87 -10.52 42.28
C VAL A 459 21.79 -10.91 43.29
N VAL A 460 22.05 -11.95 44.10
CA VAL A 460 21.13 -12.38 45.17
C VAL A 460 20.84 -11.24 46.13
N THR A 461 21.87 -10.47 46.55
CA THR A 461 21.65 -9.32 47.44
C THR A 461 20.79 -8.23 46.79
N VAL A 462 21.04 -7.90 45.52
CA VAL A 462 20.25 -6.89 44.78
C VAL A 462 18.80 -7.32 44.62
N LEU A 463 18.56 -8.58 44.25
CA LEU A 463 17.21 -9.13 44.10
C LEU A 463 16.45 -9.16 45.44
N GLN A 464 17.11 -9.57 46.53
CA GLN A 464 16.51 -9.62 47.87
C GLN A 464 16.17 -8.23 48.40
N ASP A 465 17.07 -7.26 48.22
CA ASP A 465 16.86 -5.87 48.60
C ASP A 465 15.69 -5.24 47.84
N TYR A 466 15.57 -5.53 46.54
CA TYR A 466 14.48 -5.00 45.73
C TYR A 466 13.15 -5.68 46.05
N GLN A 467 13.15 -6.99 46.30
CA GLN A 467 11.95 -7.75 46.68
C GLN A 467 11.36 -7.27 48.01
N ASN A 468 12.21 -6.91 48.99
CA ASN A 468 11.77 -6.34 50.26
C ASN A 468 11.16 -4.93 50.11
N LYS A 469 11.52 -4.21 49.04
CA LYS A 469 11.04 -2.85 48.73
C LYS A 469 9.88 -2.85 47.73
N TYR A 470 9.58 -3.98 47.11
CA TYR A 470 8.60 -4.06 46.04
C TYR A 470 7.17 -4.04 46.59
N ASN A 471 6.42 -2.99 46.25
CA ASN A 471 5.02 -2.84 46.61
C ASN A 471 4.12 -3.10 45.37
N PRO A 472 3.22 -4.10 45.39
CA PRO A 472 2.40 -4.46 44.22
C PRO A 472 1.48 -3.32 43.72
N GLN A 473 1.13 -2.35 44.57
CA GLN A 473 0.23 -1.25 44.23
C GLN A 473 0.88 -0.17 43.36
N ASP A 474 2.20 0.01 43.41
CA ASP A 474 2.92 1.04 42.64
C ASP A 474 3.18 0.62 41.17
N ALA A 475 3.21 -0.69 40.89
CA ALA A 475 3.45 -1.24 39.54
C ALA A 475 2.28 -1.03 38.57
N ALA A 476 1.04 -0.95 39.09
CA ALA A 476 -0.16 -0.75 38.26
C ALA A 476 -0.33 0.70 37.78
N ALA A 477 0.18 1.68 38.55
CA ALA A 477 0.11 3.10 38.23
C ALA A 477 1.14 3.54 37.16
N GLY A 478 2.32 2.91 37.14
CA GLY A 478 3.43 3.29 36.24
C GLY A 478 3.24 2.99 34.75
N SER A 479 2.24 2.18 34.36
CA SER A 479 1.97 1.86 32.95
C SER A 479 1.41 3.04 32.14
N LYS A 480 0.95 4.11 32.80
CA LYS A 480 0.39 5.31 32.13
C LYS A 480 1.30 6.55 32.14
N GLU A 481 2.31 6.62 33.01
CA GLU A 481 3.14 7.84 33.20
C GLU A 481 4.64 7.68 32.89
N SER A 482 5.14 6.47 32.62
CA SER A 482 6.58 6.17 32.65
C SER A 482 7.40 6.51 31.39
N ALA A 483 6.81 7.06 30.33
CA ALA A 483 7.57 7.41 29.12
C ALA A 483 8.18 8.83 29.13
N GLU A 484 7.66 9.77 29.91
CA GLU A 484 8.05 11.18 29.79
C GLU A 484 8.93 11.72 30.93
N ASN A 485 8.84 11.19 32.17
CA ASN A 485 9.41 11.90 33.33
C ASN A 485 10.75 11.40 33.90
N ASN A 486 11.38 10.36 33.35
CA ASN A 486 12.65 9.82 33.88
C ASN A 486 13.89 10.07 33.00
N LEU A 487 13.82 11.03 32.06
CA LEU A 487 14.91 11.34 31.13
C LEU A 487 15.89 12.43 31.62
N ASP A 488 15.54 13.23 32.63
CA ASP A 488 16.37 14.38 33.06
C ASP A 488 17.43 14.05 34.14
N GLY A 489 17.49 12.82 34.64
CA GLY A 489 18.38 12.46 35.75
C GLY A 489 19.71 11.78 35.39
N MET A 490 19.92 11.36 34.13
CA MET A 490 21.07 10.50 33.76
C MET A 490 21.60 10.77 32.34
N LEU A 491 21.71 12.04 31.96
CA LEU A 491 22.64 12.50 30.92
C LEU A 491 23.98 12.89 31.54
#